data_AF-A2TLS4-F1
#
_entry.id   AF-A2TLS4-F1
#
_cell.length_a   1.000
_cell.length_b   1.000
_cell.length_c   1.000
_cell.angle_alpha   90.00
_cell.angle_beta   90.00
_cell.angle_gamma   90.00
#
_symmetry.space_group_name_H-M   'P 1'
#
loop_
_entity.id
_entity.type
_entity.pdbx_description
1 polymer ?
#
loop_
_entity_poly.entity_id
_entity_poly.type
_entity_poly.pdbx_seq_one_letter_code
_entity_poly.pdbx_strand_id
1 'polypeptide(L)'
;WRTDEEFARELLAGVNPVTIRRLQEFPPSSELDREAYGDQTSQITKEHIEHNLNGLTIDEAIMSNKLFILDHHDAWMPYLRRINTTSTKAYASRTLLFLNNDGTLKPIDIELSLPHPDGDQFGCISKVYTPSSQGVESSIWQLAKGYALVNDSGCHQLFSHWLRAHAVTEPFVIAANRQLSVLHPIHKLLHPHFRGTMNANASARQVLTNAGGVIEEIIFASKFSMEWSSAMYKDWTFPDQALPADLIKRGVAVEDSSVSHGARLLIEDYPYAVDG
;
A
#
# COMPACT_ATOMS: atom_id res chain seq x y z
N TRP A 1 6.16 18.04 4.51
CA TRP A 1 4.89 17.37 4.22
C TRP A 1 4.32 17.73 2.85
N ARG A 2 4.23 19.01 2.43
CA ARG A 2 3.66 19.37 1.10
C ARG A 2 4.59 19.14 -0.09
N THR A 3 5.87 18.94 0.13
CA THR A 3 6.87 18.74 -0.92
C THR A 3 6.69 17.36 -1.58
N ASP A 4 7.15 17.21 -2.82
CA ASP A 4 7.09 15.93 -3.53
C ASP A 4 8.12 14.95 -2.97
N GLU A 5 9.27 15.48 -2.54
CA GLU A 5 10.34 14.76 -1.87
C GLU A 5 9.84 14.12 -0.57
N GLU A 6 9.08 14.86 0.26
CA GLU A 6 8.57 14.30 1.51
C GLU A 6 7.47 13.27 1.27
N PHE A 7 6.59 13.52 0.31
CA PHE A 7 5.58 12.53 -0.10
C PHE A 7 6.23 11.20 -0.49
N ALA A 8 7.29 11.23 -1.30
CA ALA A 8 8.00 10.03 -1.74
C ALA A 8 8.78 9.36 -0.61
N ARG A 9 9.49 10.17 0.20
CA ARG A 9 10.32 9.69 1.31
C ARG A 9 9.50 8.95 2.36
N GLU A 10 8.28 9.43 2.66
CA GLU A 10 7.38 8.76 3.61
C GLU A 10 6.96 7.35 3.14
N LEU A 11 7.03 7.02 1.85
CA LEU A 11 6.75 5.67 1.35
C LEU A 11 7.88 4.67 1.69
N LEU A 12 9.05 5.16 2.10
CA LEU A 12 10.21 4.35 2.51
C LEU A 12 10.51 4.44 4.01
N ALA A 13 10.11 5.54 4.65
CA ALA A 13 10.52 5.88 6.01
C ALA A 13 9.41 6.59 6.82
N GLY A 14 8.17 6.55 6.34
CA GLY A 14 7.00 7.11 7.02
C GLY A 14 6.26 6.06 7.83
N VAL A 15 4.95 6.27 7.99
CA VAL A 15 4.09 5.40 8.82
C VAL A 15 3.73 4.08 8.14
N ASN A 16 3.76 4.04 6.80
CA ASN A 16 3.43 2.84 6.00
C ASN A 16 4.53 2.48 4.99
N PRO A 17 5.75 2.18 5.43
CA PRO A 17 6.91 1.95 4.56
C PRO A 17 6.95 0.52 4.01
N VAL A 18 5.80 -0.09 3.75
CA VAL A 18 5.67 -1.53 3.44
C VAL A 18 4.81 -1.82 2.20
N THR A 19 4.36 -0.78 1.49
CA THR A 19 3.40 -0.93 0.39
C THR A 19 4.02 -0.70 -0.99
N ILE A 20 5.04 0.16 -1.10
CA ILE A 20 5.69 0.46 -2.39
C ILE A 20 6.27 -0.80 -3.05
N ARG A 21 6.11 -0.89 -4.36
CA ARG A 21 6.59 -2.00 -5.21
C ARG A 21 7.43 -1.47 -6.36
N ARG A 22 8.28 -2.31 -6.93
CA ARG A 22 8.92 -2.01 -8.22
C ARG A 22 7.91 -2.17 -9.35
N LEU A 23 7.88 -1.22 -10.27
CA LEU A 23 7.08 -1.32 -11.48
C LEU A 23 7.77 -2.29 -12.45
N GLN A 24 7.05 -3.33 -12.88
CA GLN A 24 7.60 -4.37 -13.76
C GLN A 24 7.24 -4.19 -15.23
N GLU A 25 6.08 -3.60 -15.49
CA GLU A 25 5.56 -3.34 -16.83
C GLU A 25 4.86 -1.99 -16.87
N PHE A 26 4.77 -1.41 -18.07
CA PHE A 26 4.11 -0.14 -18.30
C PHE A 26 3.19 -0.23 -19.54
N PRO A 27 1.95 0.29 -19.47
CA PRO A 27 1.31 0.88 -18.28
C PRO A 27 1.05 -0.16 -17.18
N PRO A 28 0.86 0.26 -15.91
CA PRO A 28 0.48 -0.66 -14.84
C PRO A 28 -0.80 -1.42 -15.18
N SER A 29 -0.82 -2.72 -14.95
CA SER A 29 -1.98 -3.58 -15.16
C SER A 29 -2.87 -3.67 -13.91
N SER A 30 -4.09 -4.17 -14.11
CA SER A 30 -5.04 -4.51 -13.05
C SER A 30 -5.32 -6.00 -13.12
N GLU A 31 -5.33 -6.66 -11.97
CA GLU A 31 -5.65 -8.08 -11.80
C GLU A 31 -7.13 -8.29 -11.43
N LEU A 32 -7.93 -7.22 -11.45
CA LEU A 32 -9.38 -7.33 -11.24
C LEU A 32 -10.02 -8.16 -12.33
N ASP A 33 -11.00 -8.98 -11.95
CA ASP A 33 -11.77 -9.79 -12.89
C ASP A 33 -12.44 -8.91 -13.95
N ARG A 34 -12.07 -9.11 -15.21
CA ARG A 34 -12.53 -8.29 -16.33
C ARG A 34 -14.03 -8.47 -16.59
N GLU A 35 -14.60 -9.63 -16.27
CA GLU A 35 -16.04 -9.84 -16.41
C GLU A 35 -16.84 -9.04 -15.36
N ALA A 36 -16.37 -9.01 -14.11
CA ALA A 36 -17.01 -8.27 -13.02
C ALA A 36 -16.75 -6.75 -13.07
N TYR A 37 -15.54 -6.32 -13.47
CA TYR A 37 -15.09 -4.94 -13.35
C TYR A 37 -14.79 -4.26 -14.69
N GLY A 38 -15.00 -4.92 -15.83
CA GLY A 38 -14.79 -4.34 -17.15
C GLY A 38 -13.34 -3.94 -17.44
N ASP A 39 -13.14 -2.95 -18.31
CA ASP A 39 -11.82 -2.46 -18.66
C ASP A 39 -11.20 -1.59 -17.55
N GLN A 40 -10.10 -2.08 -16.98
CA GLN A 40 -9.34 -1.44 -15.91
C GLN A 40 -7.95 -0.98 -16.38
N THR A 41 -7.77 -0.82 -17.70
CA THR A 41 -6.51 -0.36 -18.29
C THR A 41 -6.15 1.03 -17.78
N SER A 42 -4.97 1.15 -17.18
CA SER A 42 -4.41 2.43 -16.72
C SER A 42 -4.38 3.45 -17.87
N GLN A 43 -4.78 4.69 -17.56
CA GLN A 43 -4.75 5.82 -18.48
C GLN A 43 -3.41 6.59 -18.43
N ILE A 44 -2.43 6.11 -17.66
CA ILE A 44 -1.08 6.64 -17.67
C ILE A 44 -0.42 6.33 -19.02
N THR A 45 -0.12 7.37 -19.79
CA THR A 45 0.57 7.26 -21.07
C THR A 45 2.04 7.65 -20.95
N LYS A 46 2.81 7.35 -21.99
CA LYS A 46 4.23 7.69 -22.04
C LYS A 46 4.47 9.20 -21.91
N GLU A 47 3.62 10.00 -22.55
CA GLU A 47 3.71 11.47 -22.56
C GLU A 47 3.56 12.06 -21.16
N HIS A 48 2.79 11.41 -20.27
CA HIS A 48 2.64 11.86 -18.89
C HIS A 48 3.94 11.76 -18.10
N ILE A 49 4.79 10.76 -18.36
CA ILE A 49 5.92 10.46 -17.47
C ILE A 49 7.30 10.65 -18.08
N GLU A 50 7.46 10.63 -19.41
CA GLU A 50 8.79 10.60 -20.04
C GLU A 50 9.69 11.78 -19.63
N HIS A 51 9.11 12.97 -19.44
CA HIS A 51 9.83 14.17 -19.07
C HIS A 51 10.40 14.14 -17.64
N ASN A 52 9.96 13.18 -16.81
CA ASN A 52 10.39 13.01 -15.43
C ASN A 52 11.42 11.89 -15.22
N LEU A 53 11.86 11.20 -16.27
CA LEU A 53 12.74 10.02 -16.17
C LEU A 53 14.24 10.34 -16.35
N ASN A 54 14.63 11.61 -16.18
CA ASN A 54 16.02 12.08 -16.28
C ASN A 54 16.71 11.64 -17.60
N GLY A 55 15.96 11.66 -18.71
CA GLY A 55 16.46 11.32 -20.04
C GLY A 55 16.42 9.84 -20.42
N LEU A 56 15.99 8.96 -19.50
CA LEU A 56 15.75 7.54 -19.80
C LEU A 56 14.42 7.34 -20.52
N THR A 57 14.35 6.35 -21.39
CA THR A 57 13.09 5.79 -21.85
C THR A 57 12.43 4.99 -20.71
N ILE A 58 11.13 4.71 -20.84
CA ILE A 58 10.38 3.90 -19.86
C ILE A 58 11.01 2.50 -19.74
N ASP A 59 11.31 1.85 -20.87
CA ASP A 59 11.91 0.51 -20.88
C ASP A 59 13.28 0.50 -20.18
N GLU A 60 14.13 1.49 -20.47
CA GLU A 60 15.43 1.64 -19.78
C GLU A 60 15.27 1.86 -18.28
N ALA A 61 14.27 2.65 -17.87
CA ALA A 61 13.99 2.92 -16.46
C ALA A 61 13.47 1.68 -15.72
N ILE A 62 12.61 0.86 -16.35
CA ILE A 62 12.16 -0.43 -15.81
C ILE A 62 13.34 -1.40 -15.70
N MET A 63 14.10 -1.58 -16.79
CA MET A 63 15.25 -2.49 -16.83
C MET A 63 16.34 -2.12 -15.82
N SER A 64 16.50 -0.82 -15.55
CA SER A 64 17.45 -0.29 -14.56
C SER A 64 16.89 -0.27 -13.13
N ASN A 65 15.71 -0.85 -12.88
CA ASN A 65 15.03 -0.86 -11.58
C ASN A 65 14.79 0.54 -10.98
N LYS A 66 14.49 1.54 -11.82
CA LYS A 66 14.28 2.92 -11.39
C LYS A 66 12.81 3.34 -11.32
N LEU A 67 11.88 2.51 -11.76
CA LEU A 67 10.45 2.78 -11.66
C LEU A 67 9.81 1.97 -10.56
N PHE A 68 9.05 2.66 -9.72
CA PHE A 68 8.32 2.12 -8.59
C PHE A 68 6.87 2.60 -8.64
N ILE A 69 6.01 1.89 -7.92
CA ILE A 69 4.58 2.18 -7.86
C ILE A 69 4.06 2.00 -6.44
N LEU A 70 3.26 2.97 -6.00
CA LEU A 70 2.30 2.78 -4.92
C LEU A 70 0.94 2.51 -5.56
N ASP A 71 0.57 1.23 -5.61
CA ASP A 71 -0.67 0.78 -6.25
C ASP A 71 -1.72 0.40 -5.21
N HIS A 72 -2.75 1.23 -5.12
CA HIS A 72 -3.93 0.99 -4.27
C HIS A 72 -5.19 0.75 -5.11
N HIS A 73 -5.07 0.65 -6.44
CA HIS A 73 -6.20 0.62 -7.34
C HIS A 73 -7.07 -0.61 -7.13
N ASP A 74 -6.49 -1.80 -7.28
CA ASP A 74 -7.21 -3.07 -7.19
C ASP A 74 -7.74 -3.32 -5.77
N ALA A 75 -7.04 -2.80 -4.77
CA ALA A 75 -7.44 -2.90 -3.38
C ALA A 75 -8.74 -2.12 -3.10
N TRP A 76 -8.89 -0.90 -3.65
CA TRP A 76 -10.04 -0.05 -3.35
C TRP A 76 -11.16 -0.11 -4.38
N MET A 77 -10.86 -0.33 -5.66
CA MET A 77 -11.83 -0.26 -6.75
C MET A 77 -13.10 -1.09 -6.48
N PRO A 78 -13.05 -2.33 -5.96
CA PRO A 78 -14.24 -3.13 -5.62
C PRO A 78 -15.18 -2.50 -4.58
N TYR A 79 -14.69 -1.55 -3.78
CA TYR A 79 -15.44 -0.93 -2.69
C TYR A 79 -15.87 0.51 -2.99
N LEU A 80 -15.26 1.18 -3.97
CA LEU A 80 -15.44 2.61 -4.20
C LEU A 80 -16.89 3.01 -4.49
N ARG A 81 -17.64 2.21 -5.25
CA ARG A 81 -19.05 2.50 -5.51
C ARG A 81 -19.85 2.61 -4.22
N ARG A 82 -19.63 1.68 -3.28
CA ARG A 82 -20.31 1.63 -1.98
C ARG A 82 -19.82 2.77 -1.07
N ILE A 83 -18.51 2.94 -0.96
CA ILE A 83 -17.89 4.01 -0.16
C ILE A 83 -18.39 5.39 -0.59
N ASN A 84 -18.45 5.66 -1.90
CA ASN A 84 -18.86 6.94 -2.44
C ASN A 84 -20.37 7.22 -2.30
N THR A 85 -21.19 6.26 -1.85
CA THR A 85 -22.58 6.52 -1.44
C THR A 85 -22.69 7.09 -0.02
N THR A 86 -21.60 7.05 0.76
CA THR A 86 -21.54 7.66 2.09
C THR A 86 -21.25 9.18 2.00
N SER A 87 -21.03 9.83 3.14
CA SER A 87 -20.58 11.23 3.20
C SER A 87 -19.16 11.44 2.66
N THR A 88 -18.38 10.38 2.45
CA THR A 88 -17.02 10.47 1.92
C THR A 88 -17.00 10.37 0.39
N LYS A 89 -15.92 10.83 -0.22
CA LYS A 89 -15.61 10.65 -1.65
C LYS A 89 -14.15 10.26 -1.78
N ALA A 90 -13.90 9.16 -2.46
CA ALA A 90 -12.58 8.61 -2.65
C ALA A 90 -12.40 8.13 -4.09
N TYR A 91 -11.13 7.96 -4.45
CA TYR A 91 -10.66 7.39 -5.70
C TYR A 91 -9.86 6.13 -5.38
N ALA A 92 -9.65 5.29 -6.39
CA ALA A 92 -8.60 4.28 -6.41
C ALA A 92 -7.38 4.96 -7.02
N SER A 93 -6.25 4.95 -6.32
CA SER A 93 -5.05 5.63 -6.79
C SER A 93 -3.94 4.68 -7.20
N ARG A 94 -3.23 5.08 -8.25
CA ARG A 94 -1.88 4.60 -8.57
C ARG A 94 -0.94 5.79 -8.60
N THR A 95 0.23 5.65 -8.00
CA THR A 95 1.27 6.69 -8.03
C THR A 95 2.56 6.07 -8.55
N LEU A 96 3.05 6.53 -9.70
CA LEU A 96 4.37 6.14 -10.18
C LEU A 96 5.44 7.02 -9.53
N LEU A 97 6.57 6.39 -9.22
CA LEU A 97 7.75 7.03 -8.64
C LEU A 97 8.99 6.66 -9.44
N PHE A 98 9.88 7.63 -9.60
CA PHE A 98 11.19 7.44 -10.22
C PHE A 98 12.30 7.57 -9.18
N LEU A 99 13.25 6.63 -9.20
CA LEU A 99 14.45 6.65 -8.37
C LEU A 99 15.55 7.46 -9.06
N ASN A 100 15.88 8.61 -8.47
CA ASN A 100 16.94 9.49 -8.93
C ASN A 100 18.32 8.88 -8.70
N ASN A 101 19.33 9.42 -9.40
CA ASN A 101 20.71 8.99 -9.25
C ASN A 101 21.32 9.34 -7.89
N ASP A 102 20.69 10.26 -7.14
CA ASP A 102 21.09 10.60 -5.78
C ASP A 102 20.46 9.68 -4.71
N GLY A 103 19.72 8.65 -5.14
CA GLY A 103 19.06 7.68 -4.26
C GLY A 103 17.66 8.09 -3.78
N THR A 104 17.18 9.29 -4.12
CA THR A 104 15.85 9.76 -3.69
C THR A 104 14.74 9.32 -4.64
N LEU A 105 13.54 9.07 -4.10
CA LEU A 105 12.34 8.87 -4.91
C LEU A 105 11.67 10.21 -5.26
N LYS A 106 11.12 10.28 -6.47
CA LYS A 106 10.32 11.42 -6.97
C LYS A 106 8.99 10.90 -7.51
N PRO A 107 7.82 11.38 -7.04
CA PRO A 107 6.55 11.04 -7.67
C PRO A 107 6.49 11.68 -9.06
N ILE A 108 6.04 10.94 -10.06
CA ILE A 108 6.02 11.40 -11.46
C ILE A 108 4.61 11.50 -12.04
N ASP A 109 3.65 10.81 -11.45
CA ASP A 109 2.22 10.97 -11.70
C ASP A 109 1.38 10.48 -10.51
N ILE A 110 0.08 10.76 -10.57
CA ILE A 110 -0.96 10.09 -9.80
C ILE A 110 -2.15 9.86 -10.74
N GLU A 111 -2.55 8.60 -10.93
CA GLU A 111 -3.83 8.23 -11.53
C GLU A 111 -4.89 8.14 -10.45
N LEU A 112 -6.03 8.80 -10.65
CA LEU A 112 -7.21 8.71 -9.81
C LEU A 112 -8.37 8.11 -10.60
N SER A 113 -8.80 6.92 -10.19
CA SER A 113 -9.82 6.12 -10.86
C SER A 113 -11.11 6.06 -10.05
N LEU A 114 -12.24 6.08 -10.75
CA LEU A 114 -13.57 5.82 -10.22
C LEU A 114 -14.21 4.66 -10.97
N PRO A 115 -15.09 3.87 -10.33
CA PRO A 115 -15.90 2.91 -11.04
C PRO A 115 -16.80 3.63 -12.06
N HIS A 116 -17.04 3.02 -13.22
CA HIS A 116 -17.85 3.63 -14.27
C HIS A 116 -19.27 3.93 -13.76
N PRO A 117 -19.87 5.11 -14.05
CA PRO A 117 -21.15 5.51 -13.46
C PRO A 117 -22.28 4.48 -13.68
N ASP A 118 -22.32 3.86 -14.86
CA ASP A 118 -23.38 2.92 -15.25
C ASP A 118 -23.26 1.51 -14.65
N GLY A 119 -22.16 1.18 -13.98
CA GLY A 119 -21.93 -0.15 -13.40
C GLY A 119 -20.47 -0.56 -13.39
N ASP A 120 -20.08 -1.43 -12.47
CA ASP A 120 -18.67 -1.86 -12.30
C ASP A 120 -18.19 -2.65 -13.52
N GLN A 121 -19.07 -3.43 -14.16
CA GLN A 121 -18.78 -4.23 -15.35
C GLN A 121 -18.39 -3.40 -16.59
N PHE A 122 -18.55 -2.07 -16.54
CA PHE A 122 -18.21 -1.17 -17.63
C PHE A 122 -16.82 -0.53 -17.48
N GLY A 123 -16.03 -0.95 -16.49
CA GLY A 123 -14.66 -0.45 -16.32
C GLY A 123 -14.55 0.66 -15.28
N CYS A 124 -13.44 1.41 -15.39
CA CYS A 124 -13.21 2.62 -14.62
C CYS A 124 -13.12 3.86 -15.50
N ILE A 125 -13.37 5.02 -14.90
CA ILE A 125 -12.99 6.32 -15.45
C ILE A 125 -11.81 6.86 -14.65
N SER A 126 -10.69 7.14 -15.32
CA SER A 126 -9.47 7.63 -14.67
C SER A 126 -9.10 9.02 -15.16
N LYS A 127 -8.40 9.75 -14.29
CA LYS A 127 -7.66 10.96 -14.67
C LYS A 127 -6.25 10.87 -14.12
N VAL A 128 -5.28 11.26 -14.94
CA VAL A 128 -3.87 11.29 -14.57
C VAL A 128 -3.48 12.74 -14.27
N TYR A 129 -2.76 12.91 -13.17
CA TYR A 129 -2.24 14.18 -12.69
C TYR A 129 -0.73 14.08 -12.62
N THR A 130 -0.02 15.10 -13.11
CA THR A 130 1.43 15.16 -13.09
C THR A 130 1.91 16.29 -12.19
N PRO A 131 3.16 16.23 -11.68
CA PRO A 131 3.74 17.27 -10.84
C PRO A 131 3.67 18.66 -11.49
N SER A 132 3.21 19.65 -10.74
CA SER A 132 3.26 21.06 -11.13
C SER A 132 3.55 21.95 -9.92
N SER A 133 4.36 22.97 -10.13
CA SER A 133 4.73 23.97 -9.13
C SER A 133 4.08 25.34 -9.36
N GLN A 134 3.27 25.48 -10.42
CA GLN A 134 2.70 26.76 -10.84
C GLN A 134 1.18 26.69 -10.99
N GLY A 135 0.51 27.83 -10.83
CA GLY A 135 -0.89 28.00 -11.17
C GLY A 135 -1.86 27.11 -10.38
N VAL A 136 -3.02 26.88 -10.99
CA VAL A 136 -4.08 26.01 -10.45
C VAL A 136 -3.63 24.55 -10.45
N GLU A 137 -2.78 24.18 -11.39
CA GLU A 137 -2.21 22.86 -11.59
C GLU A 137 -1.42 22.41 -10.36
N SER A 138 -0.67 23.31 -9.71
CA SER A 138 0.01 23.01 -8.45
C SER A 138 -0.96 22.64 -7.32
N SER A 139 -2.13 23.28 -7.27
CA SER A 139 -3.16 22.98 -6.27
C SER A 139 -3.85 21.66 -6.57
N ILE A 140 -4.11 21.38 -7.86
CA ILE A 140 -4.65 20.10 -8.31
C ILE A 140 -3.69 18.95 -7.99
N TRP A 141 -2.38 19.13 -8.22
CA TRP A 141 -1.36 18.16 -7.87
C TRP A 141 -1.32 17.88 -6.36
N GLN A 142 -1.40 18.92 -5.54
CA GLN A 142 -1.48 18.74 -4.08
C GLN A 142 -2.74 17.98 -3.66
N LEU A 143 -3.88 18.20 -4.32
CA LEU A 143 -5.10 17.42 -4.07
C LEU A 143 -4.95 15.95 -4.51
N ALA A 144 -4.31 15.70 -5.66
CA ALA A 144 -4.04 14.34 -6.13
C ALA A 144 -3.18 13.56 -5.13
N LYS A 145 -2.11 14.17 -4.61
CA LYS A 145 -1.31 13.60 -3.50
C LYS A 145 -2.16 13.35 -2.26
N GLY A 146 -3.05 14.28 -1.92
CA GLY A 146 -4.01 14.10 -0.83
C GLY A 146 -4.87 12.85 -0.98
N TYR A 147 -5.42 12.60 -2.17
CA TYR A 147 -6.21 11.38 -2.43
C TYR A 147 -5.37 10.10 -2.39
N ALA A 148 -4.15 10.12 -2.93
CA ALA A 148 -3.22 8.99 -2.81
C ALA A 148 -2.92 8.67 -1.33
N LEU A 149 -2.66 9.69 -0.50
CA LEU A 149 -2.43 9.51 0.94
C LEU A 149 -3.69 9.06 1.69
N VAL A 150 -4.90 9.42 1.25
CA VAL A 150 -6.15 8.90 1.82
C VAL A 150 -6.25 7.39 1.62
N ASN A 151 -5.93 6.89 0.41
CA ASN A 151 -5.87 5.45 0.14
C ASN A 151 -4.79 4.77 0.98
N ASP A 152 -3.59 5.34 1.02
CA ASP A 152 -2.47 4.77 1.76
C ASP A 152 -2.73 4.72 3.27
N SER A 153 -3.32 5.78 3.84
CA SER A 153 -3.73 5.81 5.25
C SER A 153 -4.79 4.75 5.58
N GLY A 154 -5.77 4.55 4.70
CA GLY A 154 -6.77 3.49 4.86
C GLY A 154 -6.13 2.10 4.83
N CYS A 155 -5.24 1.86 3.86
CA CYS A 155 -4.52 0.59 3.71
C CYS A 155 -3.60 0.35 4.93
N HIS A 156 -2.85 1.36 5.33
CA HIS A 156 -2.02 1.34 6.52
C HIS A 156 -2.81 0.93 7.77
N GLN A 157 -3.88 1.65 8.10
CA GLN A 157 -4.61 1.40 9.35
C GLN A 157 -5.31 0.04 9.36
N LEU A 158 -5.97 -0.32 8.24
CA LEU A 158 -6.82 -1.50 8.18
C LEU A 158 -6.08 -2.79 7.81
N PHE A 159 -4.97 -2.68 7.08
CA PHE A 159 -4.21 -3.82 6.58
C PHE A 159 -2.81 -3.90 7.21
N SER A 160 -1.92 -2.93 6.94
CA SER A 160 -0.53 -2.99 7.44
C SER A 160 -0.44 -3.02 8.97
N HIS A 161 -1.31 -2.28 9.65
CA HIS A 161 -1.32 -2.15 11.10
C HIS A 161 -2.32 -3.12 11.75
N TRP A 162 -3.62 -2.94 11.53
CA TRP A 162 -4.63 -3.77 12.18
C TRP A 162 -4.51 -5.24 11.78
N LEU A 163 -4.60 -5.56 10.48
CA LEU A 163 -4.65 -6.96 10.07
C LEU A 163 -3.29 -7.65 10.28
N ARG A 164 -2.22 -7.12 9.68
CA ARG A 164 -0.89 -7.77 9.63
C ARG A 164 -0.14 -7.77 10.96
N ALA A 165 -0.53 -6.94 11.94
CA ALA A 165 0.04 -6.99 13.29
C ALA A 165 -0.98 -7.46 14.33
N HIS A 166 -2.07 -6.70 14.54
CA HIS A 166 -3.00 -7.00 15.64
C HIS A 166 -3.77 -8.30 15.43
N ALA A 167 -4.53 -8.41 14.33
CA ALA A 167 -5.48 -9.48 14.14
C ALA A 167 -4.82 -10.84 13.91
N VAL A 168 -3.76 -10.90 13.09
CA VAL A 168 -3.05 -12.16 12.80
C VAL A 168 -2.21 -12.66 13.98
N THR A 169 -1.77 -11.79 14.89
CA THR A 169 -0.98 -12.22 16.06
C THR A 169 -1.84 -12.91 17.13
N GLU A 170 -3.08 -12.47 17.34
CA GLU A 170 -3.96 -12.98 18.41
C GLU A 170 -4.19 -14.51 18.36
N PRO A 171 -4.42 -15.15 17.19
CA PRO A 171 -4.47 -16.61 17.09
C PRO A 171 -3.23 -17.34 17.64
N PHE A 172 -2.03 -16.80 17.42
CA PHE A 172 -0.79 -17.39 17.96
C PHE A 172 -0.74 -17.28 19.49
N VAL A 173 -1.20 -16.16 20.06
CA VAL A 173 -1.32 -15.99 21.52
C VAL A 173 -2.23 -17.07 22.11
N ILE A 174 -3.40 -17.28 21.50
CA ILE A 174 -4.39 -18.27 21.95
C ILE A 174 -3.81 -19.69 21.84
N ALA A 175 -3.23 -20.05 20.69
CA ALA A 175 -2.66 -21.37 20.47
C ALA A 175 -1.51 -21.68 21.45
N ALA A 176 -0.58 -20.73 21.64
CA ALA A 176 0.56 -20.91 22.55
C ALA A 176 0.10 -21.14 24.00
N ASN A 177 -0.87 -20.38 24.50
CA ASN A 177 -1.39 -20.56 25.86
C ASN A 177 -2.22 -21.83 26.03
N ARG A 178 -2.88 -22.31 24.97
CA ARG A 178 -3.70 -23.53 25.02
C ARG A 178 -2.89 -24.81 24.89
N GLN A 179 -1.78 -24.78 24.15
CA GLN A 179 -1.05 -25.99 23.73
C GLN A 179 0.37 -26.09 24.30
N LEU A 180 0.95 -25.00 24.80
CA LEU A 180 2.30 -25.01 25.36
C LEU A 180 2.25 -24.70 26.86
N SER A 181 2.71 -25.66 27.68
CA SER A 181 2.91 -25.45 29.11
C SER A 181 3.82 -24.24 29.36
N VAL A 182 3.62 -23.53 30.47
CA VAL A 182 4.51 -22.43 30.92
C VAL A 182 5.98 -22.87 31.08
N LEU A 183 6.23 -24.17 31.20
CA LEU A 183 7.59 -24.74 31.25
C LEU A 183 8.18 -25.02 29.86
N HIS A 184 7.36 -25.07 28.80
CA HIS A 184 7.80 -25.39 27.45
C HIS A 184 8.75 -24.31 26.91
N PRO A 185 9.90 -24.67 26.29
CA PRO A 185 10.88 -23.68 25.84
C PRO A 185 10.31 -22.69 24.81
N ILE A 186 9.48 -23.17 23.88
CA ILE A 186 8.81 -22.28 22.89
C ILE A 186 7.77 -21.35 23.55
N HIS A 187 7.13 -21.77 24.65
CA HIS A 187 6.27 -20.85 25.40
C HIS A 187 7.10 -19.69 25.97
N LYS A 188 8.23 -20.00 26.61
CA LYS A 188 9.14 -18.99 27.17
C LYS A 188 9.70 -18.05 26.11
N LEU A 189 10.00 -18.57 24.93
CA LEU A 189 10.47 -17.78 23.79
C LEU A 189 9.39 -16.81 23.30
N LEU A 190 8.16 -17.28 23.07
CA LEU A 190 7.11 -16.49 22.43
C LEU A 190 6.36 -15.56 23.40
N HIS A 191 6.20 -15.96 24.66
CA HIS A 191 5.35 -15.26 25.64
C HIS A 191 5.67 -13.76 25.79
N PRO A 192 6.95 -13.32 25.85
CA PRO A 192 7.26 -11.88 25.92
C PRO A 192 6.73 -11.08 24.73
N HIS A 193 6.67 -11.68 23.54
CA HIS A 193 6.21 -11.03 22.31
C HIS A 193 4.68 -10.89 22.22
N PHE A 194 3.93 -11.55 23.10
CA PHE A 194 2.46 -11.49 23.14
C PHE A 194 1.93 -10.48 24.17
N ARG A 195 2.83 -9.78 24.87
CA ARG A 195 2.46 -8.86 25.95
C ARG A 195 1.54 -7.76 25.43
N GLY A 196 0.33 -7.70 25.97
CA GLY A 196 -0.63 -6.64 25.69
C GLY A 196 -1.50 -6.86 24.44
N THR A 197 -1.16 -7.78 23.54
CA THR A 197 -1.88 -8.00 22.27
C THR A 197 -3.37 -8.27 22.50
N MET A 198 -3.73 -9.27 23.32
CA MET A 198 -5.14 -9.60 23.54
C MET A 198 -5.93 -8.48 24.24
N ASN A 199 -5.29 -7.74 25.15
CA ASN A 199 -5.94 -6.63 25.84
C ASN A 199 -6.20 -5.47 24.88
N ALA A 200 -5.20 -5.09 24.09
CA ALA A 200 -5.33 -4.06 23.06
C ALA A 200 -6.39 -4.44 22.01
N ASN A 201 -6.38 -5.70 21.53
CA ASN A 201 -7.35 -6.17 20.56
C ASN A 201 -8.78 -6.23 21.13
N ALA A 202 -8.94 -6.62 22.40
CA ALA A 202 -10.24 -6.60 23.07
C ALA A 202 -10.79 -5.16 23.16
N SER A 203 -9.97 -4.19 23.56
CA SER A 203 -10.35 -2.78 23.57
C SER A 203 -10.66 -2.28 22.15
N ALA A 204 -9.83 -2.61 21.17
CA ALA A 204 -10.05 -2.21 19.78
C ALA A 204 -11.41 -2.72 19.25
N ARG A 205 -11.79 -3.97 19.54
CA ARG A 205 -13.10 -4.50 19.19
C ARG A 205 -14.28 -3.77 19.85
N GLN A 206 -14.06 -3.12 20.99
CA GLN A 206 -15.12 -2.43 21.73
C GLN A 206 -15.29 -0.95 21.34
N VAL A 207 -14.20 -0.26 20.98
CA VAL A 207 -14.23 1.20 20.76
C VAL A 207 -13.71 1.64 19.40
N LEU A 208 -12.89 0.81 18.74
CA LEU A 208 -12.16 1.19 17.53
C LEU A 208 -12.79 0.58 16.27
N THR A 209 -12.95 -0.74 16.23
CA THR A 209 -13.37 -1.50 15.03
C THR A 209 -14.84 -1.95 15.09
N ASN A 210 -15.58 -1.57 16.12
CA ASN A 210 -17.02 -1.83 16.21
C ASN A 210 -17.82 -0.93 15.25
N ALA A 211 -19.06 -1.31 14.98
CA ALA A 211 -20.00 -0.46 14.26
C ALA A 211 -20.18 0.88 15.00
N GLY A 212 -20.05 1.99 14.28
CA GLY A 212 -20.01 3.34 14.86
C GLY A 212 -18.82 3.62 15.77
N GLY A 213 -17.78 2.79 15.73
CA GLY A 213 -16.53 3.00 16.43
C GLY A 213 -15.60 3.97 15.68
N VAL A 214 -14.47 4.30 16.31
CA VAL A 214 -13.56 5.35 15.83
C VAL A 214 -13.07 5.12 14.39
N ILE A 215 -12.80 3.88 13.95
CA ILE A 215 -12.37 3.61 12.57
C ILE A 215 -13.45 3.97 11.55
N GLU A 216 -14.72 3.64 11.82
CA GLU A 216 -15.81 3.94 10.88
C GLU A 216 -16.10 5.45 10.77
N GLU A 217 -15.70 6.22 11.79
CA GLU A 217 -15.85 7.68 11.82
C GLU A 217 -14.72 8.41 11.08
N ILE A 218 -13.47 7.93 11.19
CA ILE A 218 -12.29 8.67 10.71
C ILE A 218 -11.70 8.14 9.40
N ILE A 219 -11.90 6.86 9.08
CA ILE A 219 -11.39 6.27 7.84
C ILE A 219 -12.44 6.43 6.74
N PHE A 220 -12.00 6.81 5.54
CA PHE A 220 -12.90 7.13 4.43
C PHE A 220 -13.81 5.95 4.02
N ALA A 221 -13.38 4.71 4.25
CA ALA A 221 -14.14 3.50 3.98
C ALA A 221 -15.34 3.31 4.93
N SER A 222 -15.39 4.07 6.04
CA SER A 222 -16.48 4.09 7.01
C SER A 222 -16.92 2.68 7.42
N LYS A 223 -18.23 2.38 7.39
CA LYS A 223 -18.81 1.06 7.71
C LYS A 223 -18.30 -0.12 6.88
N PHE A 224 -17.57 0.13 5.80
CA PHE A 224 -16.97 -0.92 4.97
C PHE A 224 -15.53 -1.28 5.39
N SER A 225 -14.95 -0.57 6.37
CA SER A 225 -13.55 -0.71 6.77
C SER A 225 -13.17 -2.13 7.20
N MET A 226 -13.95 -2.74 8.08
CA MET A 226 -13.63 -4.09 8.59
C MET A 226 -13.93 -5.20 7.57
N GLU A 227 -14.94 -5.00 6.72
CA GLU A 227 -15.22 -5.89 5.58
C GLU A 227 -14.07 -5.85 4.56
N TRP A 228 -13.57 -4.64 4.25
CA TRP A 228 -12.43 -4.44 3.37
C TRP A 228 -11.16 -5.12 3.91
N SER A 229 -10.84 -4.93 5.20
CA SER A 229 -9.72 -5.61 5.85
C SER A 229 -9.82 -7.14 5.76
N SER A 230 -11.03 -7.69 5.94
CA SER A 230 -11.30 -9.12 5.75
C SER A 230 -11.10 -9.59 4.30
N ALA A 231 -11.52 -8.78 3.31
CA ALA A 231 -11.29 -9.10 1.91
C ALA A 231 -9.78 -9.15 1.58
N MET A 232 -8.99 -8.22 2.12
CA MET A 232 -7.53 -8.20 1.95
C MET A 232 -6.82 -9.35 2.65
N TYR A 233 -7.42 -9.95 3.68
CA TYR A 233 -6.87 -11.13 4.33
C TYR A 233 -6.80 -12.35 3.40
N LYS A 234 -7.57 -12.40 2.31
CA LYS A 234 -7.53 -13.50 1.34
C LYS A 234 -6.15 -13.65 0.68
N ASP A 235 -5.45 -12.52 0.50
CA ASP A 235 -4.12 -12.48 -0.12
C ASP A 235 -2.99 -12.52 0.92
N TRP A 236 -3.34 -12.61 2.21
CA TRP A 236 -2.36 -12.72 3.28
C TRP A 236 -1.81 -14.14 3.37
N THR A 237 -0.48 -14.22 3.44
CA THR A 237 0.28 -15.47 3.51
C THR A 237 1.34 -15.33 4.60
N PHE A 238 1.38 -16.31 5.52
CA PHE A 238 2.30 -16.27 6.66
C PHE A 238 3.79 -16.22 6.26
N PRO A 239 4.28 -17.02 5.30
CA PRO A 239 5.70 -16.98 4.91
C PRO A 239 6.16 -15.62 4.37
N ASP A 240 5.25 -14.91 3.68
CA ASP A 240 5.56 -13.61 3.08
C ASP A 240 5.63 -12.48 4.12
N GLN A 241 5.38 -12.76 5.40
CA GLN A 241 5.58 -11.78 6.48
C GLN A 241 7.04 -11.71 6.95
N ALA A 242 7.90 -12.64 6.51
CA ALA A 242 9.34 -12.51 6.72
C ALA A 242 9.89 -11.34 5.90
N LEU A 243 10.63 -10.43 6.52
CA LEU A 243 11.06 -9.18 5.88
C LEU A 243 11.82 -9.40 4.55
N PRO A 244 12.80 -10.32 4.42
CA PRO A 244 13.44 -10.57 3.13
C PRO A 244 12.45 -11.05 2.05
N ALA A 245 11.51 -11.93 2.43
CA ALA A 245 10.51 -12.44 1.51
C ALA A 245 9.53 -11.34 1.05
N ASP A 246 9.09 -10.46 1.96
CA ASP A 246 8.25 -9.29 1.66
C ASP A 246 8.95 -8.34 0.67
N LEU A 247 10.22 -8.00 0.93
CA LEU A 247 11.01 -7.10 0.08
C LEU A 247 11.21 -7.65 -1.33
N ILE A 248 11.52 -8.95 -1.45
CA ILE A 248 11.67 -9.64 -2.74
C ILE A 248 10.32 -9.73 -3.46
N LYS A 249 9.24 -10.08 -2.75
CA LYS A 249 7.89 -10.17 -3.32
C LYS A 249 7.40 -8.84 -3.88
N ARG A 250 7.69 -7.72 -3.20
CA ARG A 250 7.40 -6.36 -3.69
C ARG A 250 8.35 -5.92 -4.81
N GLY A 251 9.40 -6.69 -5.07
CA GLY A 251 10.42 -6.40 -6.07
C GLY A 251 11.31 -5.23 -5.69
N VAL A 252 11.37 -4.84 -4.41
CA VAL A 252 12.27 -3.77 -3.92
C VAL A 252 13.61 -4.31 -3.44
N ALA A 253 13.78 -5.63 -3.45
CA ALA A 253 15.03 -6.34 -3.27
C ALA A 253 15.11 -7.54 -4.23
N VAL A 254 16.31 -8.06 -4.43
CA VAL A 254 16.57 -9.30 -5.16
C VAL A 254 17.36 -10.27 -4.28
N GLU A 255 17.17 -11.57 -4.48
CA GLU A 255 18.01 -12.57 -3.81
C GLU A 255 19.48 -12.38 -4.18
N ASP A 256 20.34 -12.37 -3.16
CA ASP A 256 21.78 -12.22 -3.34
C ASP A 256 22.50 -12.97 -2.21
N SER A 257 23.04 -14.14 -2.55
CA SER A 257 23.76 -15.00 -1.59
C SER A 257 25.12 -14.45 -1.17
N SER A 258 25.61 -13.38 -1.81
CA SER A 258 26.88 -12.74 -1.46
C SER A 258 26.76 -11.77 -0.28
N VAL A 259 25.54 -11.33 0.06
CA VAL A 259 25.28 -10.45 1.22
C VAL A 259 24.77 -11.25 2.42
N SER A 260 25.10 -10.80 3.63
CA SER A 260 24.80 -11.51 4.89
C SER A 260 23.32 -11.79 5.13
N HIS A 261 22.44 -10.94 4.60
CA HIS A 261 20.99 -11.02 4.78
C HIS A 261 20.27 -11.76 3.63
N GLY A 262 21.01 -12.24 2.62
CA GLY A 262 20.48 -13.01 1.50
C GLY A 262 19.64 -12.22 0.47
N ALA A 263 19.44 -10.92 0.68
CA ALA A 263 18.69 -10.05 -0.21
C ALA A 263 19.41 -8.69 -0.37
N ARG A 264 19.56 -8.23 -1.61
CA ARG A 264 20.13 -6.92 -1.95
C ARG A 264 19.03 -5.96 -2.36
N LEU A 265 18.95 -4.81 -1.69
CA LEU A 265 17.96 -3.77 -1.98
C LEU A 265 18.20 -3.14 -3.35
N LEU A 266 17.10 -2.74 -4.01
CA LEU A 266 17.12 -1.97 -5.25
C LEU A 266 17.03 -0.45 -4.99
N ILE A 267 16.58 -0.07 -3.80
CA ILE A 267 16.72 1.27 -3.25
C ILE A 267 17.70 1.13 -2.09
N GLU A 268 18.95 1.57 -2.28
CA GLU A 268 20.02 1.34 -1.31
C GLU A 268 19.73 2.03 0.04
N ASP A 269 19.24 3.26 0.00
CA ASP A 269 18.80 4.02 1.18
C ASP A 269 17.28 3.91 1.37
N TYR A 270 16.81 2.70 1.71
CA TYR A 270 15.44 2.43 2.14
C TYR A 270 15.43 2.20 3.65
N PRO A 271 15.20 3.23 4.49
CA PRO A 271 15.46 3.16 5.92
C PRO A 271 14.74 2.02 6.65
N TYR A 272 13.44 1.80 6.39
CA TYR A 272 12.70 0.68 6.99
C TYR A 272 13.32 -0.68 6.67
N ALA A 273 13.79 -0.88 5.44
CA ALA A 273 14.34 -2.16 4.98
C ALA A 273 15.80 -2.37 5.39
N VAL A 274 16.56 -1.28 5.54
CA VAL A 274 17.96 -1.31 6.00
C VAL A 274 18.05 -1.58 7.51
N ASP A 275 17.16 -0.96 8.29
CA ASP A 275 17.15 -1.09 9.75
C ASP A 275 16.50 -2.39 10.24
N GLY A 276 15.54 -2.93 9.48
CA GLY A 276 14.79 -4.15 9.81
C GLY A 276 15.55 -5.44 9.52
#